data_AF-A0A838R7L1-F1
#
_entry.id   AF-A0A838R7L1-F1
#
_cell.length_a   1.000
_cell.length_b   1.000
_cell.length_c   1.000
_cell.angle_alpha   90.00
_cell.angle_beta   90.00
_cell.angle_gamma   90.00
#
_symmetry.space_group_name_H-M   'P 1'
#
loop_
_entity.id
_entity.type
_entity.pdbx_description
1 polymer ?
#
loop_
_entity_poly.entity_id
_entity_poly.type
_entity_poly.pdbx_seq_one_letter_code
_entity_poly.pdbx_strand_id
1 'polypeptide(L)'
;DNRSVWIQELALPPSARLELQRFLRWNEQPENRFYHYHYYRDNCSTRVRDALDRVLGGRIEARTDTVPTGTTYRFHTQRLTANDPLVFTGLLLALGEGVDQPISAWEEMFLPLKLREQVRKVTIPGPGGAPVALVRSERTLYQSTAEPPPDSPPDWMGRYLLLGMLIGAMVVVLGSYAKRNRAARFGFGVLVGGWGLLAGLLGLVLAGLWGLTDHEMAYANENLFQVNPLALALCLLLPGALRGSSLALRGAAGTALALLALSVIGALVKLLPGFDQANGEIIVLALPIHAGVAAAVVRRYAVSAPAEGLRALRRIRETR
;
A
#
# COMPACT_ATOMS: atom_id res chain seq x y z
N ASP A 1 -24.53 -11.41 -3.98
CA ASP A 1 -23.72 -10.20 -4.18
C ASP A 1 -24.48 -9.09 -4.87
N ASN A 2 -24.55 -7.91 -4.24
CA ASN A 2 -25.19 -6.70 -4.77
C ASN A 2 -24.27 -5.96 -5.76
N ARG A 3 -23.96 -6.58 -6.91
CA ARG A 3 -23.08 -6.01 -7.94
C ARG A 3 -23.82 -5.86 -9.25
N SER A 4 -23.70 -4.71 -9.90
CA SER A 4 -24.32 -4.47 -11.19
C SER A 4 -23.79 -5.44 -12.23
N VAL A 5 -24.67 -5.89 -13.12
CA VAL A 5 -24.36 -6.83 -14.21
C VAL A 5 -24.82 -6.22 -15.53
N TRP A 6 -23.92 -6.17 -16.49
CA TRP A 6 -24.17 -5.66 -17.84
C TRP A 6 -23.84 -6.72 -18.87
N ILE A 7 -24.47 -6.60 -20.04
CA ILE A 7 -24.15 -7.39 -21.24
C ILE A 7 -23.92 -6.41 -22.39
N GLN A 8 -22.80 -6.59 -23.11
CA GLN A 8 -22.54 -5.99 -24.41
C GLN A 8 -22.62 -7.09 -25.48
N GLU A 9 -23.57 -6.97 -26.40
CA GLU A 9 -23.57 -7.80 -27.61
C GLU A 9 -22.59 -7.18 -28.62
N LEU A 10 -21.60 -7.95 -29.05
CA LEU A 10 -20.58 -7.47 -29.98
C LEU A 10 -20.93 -7.87 -31.42
N ALA A 11 -20.83 -6.93 -32.35
CA ALA A 11 -21.02 -7.11 -33.79
C ALA A 11 -19.83 -7.81 -34.47
N LEU A 12 -19.24 -8.83 -33.85
CA LEU A 12 -18.05 -9.51 -34.35
C LEU A 12 -18.29 -10.10 -35.77
N PRO A 13 -17.40 -9.83 -36.75
CA PRO A 13 -17.46 -10.47 -38.06
C PRO A 13 -17.46 -12.00 -37.94
N PRO A 14 -18.07 -12.75 -38.88
CA PRO A 14 -18.12 -14.20 -38.82
C PRO A 14 -16.74 -14.86 -38.64
N SER A 15 -15.70 -14.33 -39.30
CA SER A 15 -14.31 -14.78 -39.16
C SER A 15 -13.78 -14.58 -37.74
N ALA A 16 -13.95 -13.39 -37.16
CA ALA A 16 -13.54 -13.07 -35.80
C ALA A 16 -14.28 -13.93 -34.76
N ARG A 17 -15.58 -14.22 -34.97
CA ARG A 17 -16.34 -15.14 -34.11
C ARG A 17 -15.77 -16.56 -34.13
N LEU A 18 -15.47 -17.08 -35.31
CA LEU A 18 -14.88 -18.41 -35.46
C LEU A 18 -13.47 -18.47 -34.85
N GLU A 19 -12.67 -17.43 -35.04
CA GLU A 19 -11.34 -17.33 -34.43
C GLU A 19 -11.42 -17.27 -32.90
N LEU A 20 -12.31 -16.45 -32.35
CA LEU A 20 -12.51 -16.36 -30.91
C LEU A 20 -12.93 -17.70 -30.32
N GLN A 21 -13.86 -18.40 -30.97
CA GLN A 21 -14.26 -19.74 -30.54
C GLN A 21 -13.08 -20.73 -30.56
N ARG A 22 -12.26 -20.72 -31.62
CA ARG A 22 -11.06 -21.58 -31.70
C ARG A 22 -10.06 -21.24 -30.60
N PHE A 23 -9.81 -19.96 -30.35
CA PHE A 23 -8.93 -19.50 -29.27
C PHE A 23 -9.44 -19.96 -27.90
N LEU A 24 -10.72 -19.77 -27.61
CA LEU A 24 -11.31 -20.17 -26.32
C LEU A 24 -11.23 -21.69 -26.10
N ARG A 25 -11.49 -22.50 -27.12
CA ARG A 25 -11.35 -23.97 -27.04
C ARG A 25 -9.91 -24.41 -26.80
N TRP A 26 -8.95 -23.75 -27.45
CA TRP A 26 -7.53 -24.02 -27.21
C TRP A 26 -7.13 -23.60 -25.79
N ASN A 27 -7.57 -22.43 -25.33
CA ASN A 27 -7.25 -21.90 -24.00
C ASN A 27 -7.91 -22.70 -22.86
N GLU A 28 -9.01 -23.42 -23.12
CA GLU A 28 -9.67 -24.29 -22.13
C GLU A 28 -8.92 -25.63 -21.91
N GLN A 29 -8.01 -26.01 -22.82
CA GLN A 29 -7.25 -27.25 -22.69
C GLN A 29 -6.46 -27.30 -21.38
N PRO A 30 -6.27 -28.49 -20.76
CA PRO A 30 -5.60 -28.62 -19.47
C PRO A 30 -4.23 -27.93 -19.39
N GLU A 31 -3.51 -27.88 -20.51
CA GLU A 31 -2.18 -27.30 -20.65
C GLU A 31 -2.21 -25.75 -20.68
N ASN A 32 -3.34 -25.14 -21.04
CA ASN A 32 -3.45 -23.68 -21.29
C ASN A 32 -4.38 -22.95 -20.31
N ARG A 33 -5.25 -23.67 -19.59
CA ARG A 33 -6.31 -23.07 -18.77
C ARG A 33 -5.82 -22.38 -17.49
N PHE A 34 -4.61 -22.72 -17.04
CA PHE A 34 -4.00 -22.12 -15.85
C PHE A 34 -2.99 -21.07 -16.26
N TYR A 35 -3.02 -19.94 -15.57
CA TYR A 35 -2.08 -18.84 -15.78
C TYR A 35 -1.67 -18.23 -14.44
N HIS A 36 -0.51 -17.58 -14.43
CA HIS A 36 -0.03 -16.84 -13.28
C HIS A 36 -0.79 -15.52 -13.20
N TYR A 37 -1.79 -15.47 -12.30
CA TYR A 37 -2.62 -14.30 -12.13
C TYR A 37 -1.78 -13.11 -11.65
N HIS A 38 -1.83 -12.01 -12.41
CA HIS A 38 -1.26 -10.74 -12.04
C HIS A 38 -2.36 -9.67 -11.99
N TYR A 39 -2.67 -9.14 -10.81
CA TYR A 39 -3.82 -8.26 -10.60
C TYR A 39 -3.94 -7.09 -11.60
N TYR A 40 -2.85 -6.40 -11.94
CA TYR A 40 -2.88 -5.27 -12.88
C TYR A 40 -2.67 -5.62 -14.36
N ARG A 41 -1.84 -6.62 -14.68
CA ARG A 41 -1.36 -6.88 -16.04
C ARG A 41 -1.99 -8.13 -16.66
N ASP A 42 -2.37 -9.12 -15.85
CA ASP A 42 -2.87 -10.40 -16.30
C ASP A 42 -4.00 -10.92 -15.40
N ASN A 43 -5.21 -10.43 -15.64
CA ASN A 43 -6.39 -10.70 -14.84
C ASN A 43 -7.61 -11.04 -15.73
N CYS A 44 -8.76 -11.30 -15.12
CA CYS A 44 -9.97 -11.67 -15.85
C CYS A 44 -10.41 -10.64 -16.91
N SER A 45 -10.20 -9.35 -16.65
CA SER A 45 -10.52 -8.27 -17.59
C SER A 45 -9.50 -8.20 -18.72
N THR A 46 -8.20 -8.21 -18.41
CA THR A 46 -7.15 -8.13 -19.45
C THR A 46 -7.16 -9.37 -20.34
N ARG A 47 -7.42 -10.57 -19.80
CA ARG A 47 -7.59 -11.80 -20.61
C ARG A 47 -8.73 -11.70 -21.61
N VAL A 48 -9.86 -11.09 -21.23
CA VAL A 48 -10.97 -10.84 -22.16
C VAL A 48 -10.59 -9.77 -23.17
N ARG A 49 -9.96 -8.67 -22.73
CA ARG A 49 -9.43 -7.61 -23.62
C ARG A 49 -8.52 -8.19 -24.69
N ASP A 50 -7.52 -8.98 -24.29
CA ASP A 50 -6.49 -9.53 -25.18
C ASP A 50 -7.08 -10.54 -26.16
N ALA A 51 -8.03 -11.38 -25.70
CA ALA A 51 -8.75 -12.30 -26.57
C ALA A 51 -9.59 -11.58 -27.63
N LEU A 52 -10.25 -10.48 -27.26
CA LEU A 52 -11.01 -9.65 -28.20
C LEU A 52 -10.09 -8.91 -29.16
N ASP A 53 -9.02 -8.30 -28.65
CA ASP A 53 -8.08 -7.54 -29.46
C ASP A 53 -7.39 -8.41 -30.51
N ARG A 54 -6.99 -9.63 -30.13
CA ARG A 54 -6.44 -10.66 -31.02
C ARG A 54 -7.33 -10.88 -32.24
N VAL A 55 -8.61 -11.18 -32.02
CA VAL A 55 -9.55 -11.53 -33.13
C VAL A 55 -10.04 -10.30 -33.90
N LEU A 56 -9.80 -9.11 -33.37
CA LEU A 56 -10.05 -7.83 -34.02
C LEU A 56 -8.81 -7.30 -34.75
N GLY A 57 -7.68 -8.00 -34.68
CA GLY A 57 -6.43 -7.63 -35.33
C GLY A 57 -5.79 -6.38 -34.73
N GLY A 58 -5.71 -6.29 -33.39
CA GLY A 58 -4.99 -5.19 -32.72
C GLY A 58 -5.76 -3.88 -32.60
N ARG A 59 -7.05 -3.86 -32.96
CA ARG A 59 -7.83 -2.61 -33.07
C ARG A 59 -8.13 -1.94 -31.73
N ILE A 60 -8.23 -2.71 -30.65
CA ILE A 60 -8.45 -2.15 -29.32
C ILE A 60 -7.14 -1.51 -28.89
N GLU A 61 -6.03 -2.26 -28.94
CA GLU A 61 -4.70 -1.80 -28.56
C GLU A 61 -4.31 -0.53 -29.34
N ALA A 62 -4.41 -0.56 -30.67
CA ALA A 62 -4.08 0.56 -31.54
C ALA A 62 -4.84 1.86 -31.22
N ARG A 63 -6.02 1.75 -30.59
CA ARG A 63 -6.83 2.91 -30.19
C ARG A 63 -6.51 3.37 -28.76
N THR A 64 -6.06 2.50 -27.88
CA THR A 64 -6.02 2.77 -26.44
C THR A 64 -4.63 2.85 -25.84
N ASP A 65 -3.63 2.24 -26.46
CA ASP A 65 -2.28 2.09 -25.86
C ASP A 65 -1.55 3.43 -25.72
N THR A 66 -1.79 4.37 -26.62
CA THR A 66 -1.18 5.71 -26.59
C THR A 66 -2.09 6.78 -25.96
N VAL A 67 -3.25 6.39 -25.43
CA VAL A 67 -4.21 7.33 -24.84
C VAL A 67 -3.95 7.47 -23.35
N PRO A 68 -3.41 8.60 -22.87
CA PRO A 68 -3.16 8.78 -21.44
C PRO A 68 -4.49 8.93 -20.68
N THR A 69 -4.56 8.33 -19.50
CA THR A 69 -5.75 8.47 -18.62
C THR A 69 -5.59 9.59 -17.59
N GLY A 70 -4.36 10.05 -17.34
CA GLY A 70 -4.04 10.91 -16.20
C GLY A 70 -4.16 10.19 -14.84
N THR A 71 -4.23 8.85 -14.84
CA THR A 71 -4.34 8.02 -13.64
C THR A 71 -3.18 7.02 -13.55
N THR A 72 -3.10 6.32 -12.43
CA THR A 72 -2.13 5.24 -12.16
C THR A 72 -2.87 4.01 -11.64
N TYR A 73 -2.18 2.88 -11.48
CA TYR A 73 -2.74 1.74 -10.78
C TYR A 73 -3.08 2.09 -9.31
N ARG A 74 -2.23 2.87 -8.61
CA ARG A 74 -2.49 3.32 -7.23
C ARG A 74 -3.77 4.15 -7.16
N PHE A 75 -3.97 5.08 -8.10
CA PHE A 75 -5.18 5.88 -8.18
C PHE A 75 -6.43 4.99 -8.18
N HIS A 76 -6.46 3.98 -9.05
CA HIS A 76 -7.60 3.07 -9.13
C HIS A 76 -7.76 2.21 -7.87
N THR A 77 -6.67 1.67 -7.34
CA THR A 77 -6.71 0.84 -6.12
C THR A 77 -7.24 1.64 -4.93
N GLN A 78 -6.81 2.89 -4.76
CA GLN A 78 -7.25 3.77 -3.68
C GLN A 78 -8.74 4.10 -3.79
N ARG A 79 -9.23 4.56 -4.95
CA ARG A 79 -10.66 4.88 -5.11
C ARG A 79 -11.56 3.64 -4.97
N LEU A 80 -11.09 2.47 -5.40
CA LEU A 80 -11.86 1.21 -5.33
C LEU A 80 -11.93 0.63 -3.92
N THR A 81 -11.02 1.01 -3.03
CA THR A 81 -10.95 0.52 -1.64
C THR A 81 -11.31 1.60 -0.62
N ALA A 82 -11.75 2.78 -1.07
CA ALA A 82 -12.03 3.94 -0.22
C ALA A 82 -13.12 3.69 0.84
N ASN A 83 -14.00 2.72 0.64
CA ASN A 83 -15.04 2.32 1.60
C ASN A 83 -14.53 1.39 2.71
N ASP A 84 -13.31 0.85 2.59
CA ASP A 84 -12.64 0.06 3.62
C ASP A 84 -11.30 0.70 3.97
N PRO A 85 -11.25 1.58 4.99
CA PRO A 85 -10.04 2.28 5.37
C PRO A 85 -8.88 1.36 5.77
N LEU A 86 -9.16 0.14 6.26
CA LEU A 86 -8.13 -0.81 6.66
C LEU A 86 -7.48 -1.43 5.42
N VAL A 87 -8.29 -1.89 4.46
CA VAL A 87 -7.79 -2.40 3.18
C VAL A 87 -7.06 -1.29 2.41
N PHE A 88 -7.63 -0.09 2.35
CA PHE A 88 -6.97 1.08 1.75
C PHE A 88 -5.58 1.32 2.35
N THR A 89 -5.49 1.40 3.68
CA THR A 89 -4.22 1.64 4.38
C THR A 89 -3.24 0.49 4.15
N GLY A 90 -3.71 -0.75 4.20
CA GLY A 90 -2.90 -1.93 3.96
C GLY A 90 -2.29 -1.95 2.57
N LEU A 91 -3.06 -1.58 1.54
CA LEU A 91 -2.58 -1.50 0.16
C LEU A 91 -1.66 -0.29 -0.08
N LEU A 92 -1.95 0.84 0.56
CA LEU A 92 -1.04 1.99 0.56
C LEU A 92 0.33 1.63 1.14
N LEU A 93 0.33 0.79 2.18
CA LEU A 93 1.54 0.27 2.80
C LEU A 93 2.24 -0.78 1.92
N ALA A 94 1.50 -1.75 1.38
CA ALA A 94 2.04 -2.93 0.72
C ALA A 94 2.53 -2.70 -0.71
N LEU A 95 1.90 -1.77 -1.45
CA LEU A 95 2.23 -1.50 -2.85
C LEU A 95 3.35 -0.47 -2.97
N GLY A 96 4.39 -0.82 -3.74
CA GLY A 96 5.56 0.01 -4.03
C GLY A 96 5.35 0.96 -5.22
N GLU A 97 6.43 1.54 -5.73
CA GLU A 97 6.41 2.51 -6.84
C GLU A 97 5.87 1.93 -8.16
N GLY A 98 5.91 0.61 -8.35
CA GLY A 98 5.43 -0.04 -9.58
C GLY A 98 3.96 0.24 -9.94
N VAL A 99 3.14 0.63 -8.96
CA VAL A 99 1.73 1.02 -9.17
C VAL A 99 1.54 2.54 -9.33
N ASP A 100 2.61 3.33 -9.21
CA ASP A 100 2.58 4.80 -9.29
C ASP A 100 2.88 5.35 -10.68
N GLN A 101 3.17 4.46 -11.63
CA GLN A 101 3.41 4.84 -13.00
C GLN A 101 2.10 5.27 -13.70
N PRO A 102 2.14 6.33 -14.53
CA PRO A 102 1.01 6.70 -15.39
C PRO A 102 0.61 5.53 -16.29
N ILE A 103 -0.70 5.31 -16.43
CA ILE A 103 -1.22 4.22 -17.27
C ILE A 103 -1.95 4.75 -18.50
N SER A 104 -1.92 3.97 -19.59
CA SER A 104 -2.73 4.21 -20.78
C SER A 104 -4.14 3.67 -20.64
N ALA A 105 -5.05 4.06 -21.54
CA ALA A 105 -6.38 3.48 -21.60
C ALA A 105 -6.36 1.98 -21.88
N TRP A 106 -5.28 1.45 -22.49
CA TRP A 106 -5.08 0.01 -22.66
C TRP A 106 -4.88 -0.68 -21.31
N GLU A 107 -3.96 -0.15 -20.50
CA GLU A 107 -3.64 -0.65 -19.17
C GLU A 107 -4.80 -0.44 -18.18
N GLU A 108 -5.54 0.66 -18.28
CA GLU A 108 -6.72 0.96 -17.45
C GLU A 108 -7.83 -0.11 -17.58
N MET A 109 -7.87 -0.85 -18.69
CA MET A 109 -8.79 -1.96 -18.91
C MET A 109 -8.51 -3.21 -18.06
N PHE A 110 -7.52 -3.17 -17.16
CA PHE A 110 -7.45 -4.13 -16.05
C PHE A 110 -8.73 -4.11 -15.20
N LEU A 111 -9.48 -3.00 -15.24
CA LEU A 111 -10.80 -2.86 -14.65
C LEU A 111 -11.91 -3.24 -15.66
N PRO A 112 -12.84 -4.14 -15.29
CA PRO A 112 -13.94 -4.53 -16.18
C PRO A 112 -14.82 -3.37 -16.68
N LEU A 113 -15.03 -2.35 -15.84
CA LEU A 113 -15.79 -1.15 -16.22
C LEU A 113 -15.07 -0.35 -17.31
N LYS A 114 -13.75 -0.25 -17.22
CA LYS A 114 -12.93 0.47 -18.21
C LYS A 114 -12.84 -0.30 -19.51
N LEU A 115 -12.72 -1.63 -19.45
CA LEU A 115 -12.86 -2.48 -20.64
C LEU A 115 -14.19 -2.23 -21.35
N ARG A 116 -15.30 -2.28 -20.62
CA ARG A 116 -16.65 -2.01 -21.16
C ARG A 116 -16.74 -0.64 -21.83
N GLU A 117 -16.21 0.40 -21.18
CA GLU A 117 -16.20 1.77 -21.70
C GLU A 117 -15.37 1.92 -22.96
N GLN A 118 -14.17 1.32 -23.03
CA GLN A 118 -13.30 1.42 -24.19
C GLN A 118 -13.83 0.60 -25.37
N VAL A 119 -14.34 -0.61 -25.13
CA VAL A 119 -14.95 -1.47 -26.16
C VAL A 119 -16.12 -0.77 -26.86
N ARG A 120 -16.91 0.04 -26.13
CA ARG A 120 -17.99 0.86 -26.70
C ARG A 120 -17.51 1.85 -27.78
N LYS A 121 -16.26 2.30 -27.68
CA LYS A 121 -15.67 3.29 -28.58
C LYS A 121 -15.01 2.66 -29.81
N VAL A 122 -14.89 1.33 -29.86
CA VAL A 122 -14.21 0.62 -30.95
C VAL A 122 -15.13 0.51 -32.16
N THR A 123 -14.56 0.74 -33.34
CA THR A 123 -15.22 0.56 -34.64
C THR A 123 -14.50 -0.49 -35.48
N ILE A 124 -15.27 -1.29 -36.21
CA ILE A 124 -14.80 -2.37 -37.07
C ILE A 124 -15.28 -2.14 -38.51
N PRO A 125 -14.64 -2.76 -39.52
CA PRO A 125 -15.15 -2.73 -40.89
C PRO A 125 -16.50 -3.44 -40.98
N GLY A 126 -17.52 -2.74 -41.44
CA GLY A 126 -18.84 -3.27 -41.72
C GLY A 126 -19.01 -3.78 -43.15
N PRO A 127 -20.23 -4.20 -43.54
CA PRO A 127 -20.55 -4.58 -44.90
C PRO A 127 -20.17 -3.48 -45.90
N GLY A 128 -19.44 -3.83 -46.97
CA GLY A 128 -18.97 -2.86 -47.96
C GLY A 128 -17.82 -1.95 -47.50
N GLY A 129 -17.21 -2.22 -46.33
CA GLY A 129 -16.03 -1.50 -45.83
C GLY A 129 -16.33 -0.26 -44.98
N ALA A 130 -17.60 0.15 -44.88
CA ALA A 130 -17.99 1.28 -44.02
C ALA A 130 -17.81 0.93 -42.53
N PRO A 131 -17.26 1.83 -41.70
CA PRO A 131 -17.04 1.54 -40.28
C PRO A 131 -18.36 1.41 -39.53
N VAL A 132 -18.47 0.39 -38.66
CA VAL A 132 -19.60 0.17 -37.76
C VAL A 132 -19.10 0.02 -36.32
N ALA A 133 -19.94 0.36 -35.35
CA ALA A 133 -19.62 0.17 -33.94
C ALA A 133 -19.43 -1.32 -33.61
N LEU A 134 -18.42 -1.63 -32.79
CA LEU A 134 -18.17 -3.00 -32.31
C LEU A 134 -19.29 -3.45 -31.37
N VAL A 135 -19.79 -2.58 -30.50
CA VAL A 135 -20.91 -2.89 -29.62
C VAL A 135 -22.22 -2.70 -30.39
N ARG A 136 -22.94 -3.80 -30.64
CA ARG A 136 -24.25 -3.82 -31.29
C ARG A 136 -25.34 -3.30 -30.37
N SER A 137 -25.36 -3.77 -29.12
CA SER A 137 -26.34 -3.37 -28.12
C SER A 137 -25.82 -3.62 -26.70
N GLU A 138 -26.31 -2.85 -25.73
CA GLU A 138 -26.03 -3.05 -24.31
C GLU A 138 -27.33 -3.23 -23.52
N ARG A 139 -27.30 -4.09 -22.50
CA ARG A 139 -28.38 -4.22 -21.51
C ARG A 139 -27.83 -4.33 -20.10
N THR A 140 -28.50 -3.71 -19.15
CA THR A 140 -28.25 -3.91 -17.72
C THR A 140 -29.14 -5.05 -17.24
N LEU A 141 -28.55 -6.15 -16.81
CA LEU A 141 -29.28 -7.28 -16.25
C LEU A 141 -29.67 -7.06 -14.79
N TYR A 142 -28.79 -6.37 -14.05
CA TYR A 142 -29.01 -6.04 -12.66
C TYR A 142 -28.28 -4.74 -12.34
N GLN A 143 -28.94 -3.86 -11.60
CA GLN A 143 -28.35 -2.62 -11.12
C GLN A 143 -28.16 -2.76 -9.61
N SER A 144 -26.92 -2.61 -9.16
CA SER A 144 -26.58 -2.58 -7.74
C SER A 144 -27.24 -1.39 -7.04
N THR A 145 -27.63 -1.61 -5.79
CA THR A 145 -28.03 -0.54 -4.87
C THR A 145 -26.88 -0.05 -4.00
N ALA A 146 -25.69 -0.64 -4.12
CA ALA A 146 -24.49 -0.16 -3.45
C ALA A 146 -24.04 1.17 -4.07
N GLU A 147 -23.48 2.05 -3.25
CA GLU A 147 -22.87 3.27 -3.74
C GLU A 147 -21.72 2.93 -4.70
N PRO A 148 -21.63 3.61 -5.86
CA PRO A 148 -20.50 3.43 -6.75
C PRO A 148 -19.21 3.91 -6.06
N PRO A 149 -18.07 3.30 -6.36
CA PRO A 149 -16.78 3.83 -5.93
C PRO A 149 -16.63 5.29 -6.38
N PRO A 150 -15.99 6.16 -5.58
CA PRO A 150 -15.77 7.55 -5.97
C PRO A 150 -14.94 7.64 -7.27
N ASP A 151 -15.11 8.73 -8.01
CA ASP A 151 -14.39 8.96 -9.26
C ASP A 151 -12.90 9.21 -9.04
N SER A 152 -12.52 9.72 -7.87
CA SER A 152 -11.14 9.95 -7.45
C SER A 152 -10.86 9.37 -6.06
N PRO A 153 -9.61 9.04 -5.73
CA PRO A 153 -9.20 8.73 -4.37
C PRO A 153 -9.62 9.82 -3.38
N PRO A 154 -9.99 9.47 -2.15
CA PRO A 154 -10.19 10.46 -1.12
C PRO A 154 -8.84 11.04 -0.65
N ASP A 155 -8.79 12.34 -0.39
CA ASP A 155 -7.63 12.94 0.29
C ASP A 155 -7.74 12.73 1.79
N TRP A 156 -6.93 11.81 2.32
CA TRP A 156 -6.87 11.50 3.75
C TRP A 156 -5.59 12.02 4.42
N MET A 157 -4.74 12.78 3.73
CA MET A 157 -3.44 13.24 4.24
C MET A 157 -3.57 13.89 5.63
N GLY A 158 -4.48 14.85 5.77
CA GLY A 158 -4.73 15.55 7.04
C GLY A 158 -5.23 14.64 8.16
N ARG A 159 -5.98 13.59 7.84
CA ARG A 159 -6.50 12.62 8.83
C ARG A 159 -5.36 11.73 9.36
N TYR A 160 -4.46 11.29 8.49
CA TYR A 160 -3.29 10.49 8.86
C TYR A 160 -2.32 11.31 9.70
N LEU A 161 -2.05 12.55 9.30
CA LEU A 161 -1.22 13.48 10.07
C LEU A 161 -1.80 13.73 11.46
N LEU A 162 -3.10 14.03 11.56
CA LEU A 162 -3.76 14.23 12.85
C LEU A 162 -3.66 12.99 13.74
N LEU A 163 -3.93 11.81 13.19
CA LEU A 163 -3.82 10.55 13.93
C LEU A 163 -2.39 10.31 14.43
N GLY A 164 -1.39 10.50 13.55
CA GLY A 164 0.03 10.38 13.91
C GLY A 164 0.42 11.34 15.03
N MET A 165 0.03 12.61 14.93
CA MET A 165 0.28 13.62 15.97
C MET A 165 -0.38 13.27 17.30
N LEU A 166 -1.64 12.81 17.28
CA LEU A 166 -2.37 12.42 18.49
C LEU A 166 -1.68 11.23 19.20
N ILE A 167 -1.29 10.20 18.46
CA ILE A 167 -0.57 9.05 19.01
C ILE A 167 0.81 9.47 19.53
N GLY A 168 1.58 10.24 18.75
CA GLY A 168 2.89 10.74 19.14
C GLY A 168 2.84 11.60 20.41
N ALA A 169 1.87 12.52 20.50
CA ALA A 169 1.64 13.34 21.68
C ALA A 169 1.25 12.48 22.90
N MET A 170 0.36 11.51 22.72
CA MET A 170 -0.05 10.59 23.78
C MET A 170 1.16 9.82 24.35
N VAL A 171 2.07 9.34 23.49
CA VAL A 171 3.31 8.67 23.91
C VAL A 171 4.18 9.60 24.76
N VAL A 172 4.35 10.87 24.37
CA VAL A 172 5.13 11.86 25.13
C VAL A 172 4.49 12.17 26.48
N VAL A 173 3.16 12.36 26.53
CA VAL A 173 2.42 12.61 27.77
C VAL A 173 2.58 11.43 28.72
N LEU A 174 2.23 10.22 28.28
CA LEU A 174 2.32 9.02 29.13
C LEU A 174 3.76 8.75 29.59
N GLY A 175 4.75 8.92 28.71
CA GLY A 175 6.17 8.77 29.03
C GLY A 175 6.66 9.75 30.11
N SER A 176 6.13 10.98 30.11
CA SER A 176 6.44 12.03 31.10
C SER A 176 5.91 11.69 32.50
N TYR A 177 4.75 11.03 32.59
CA TYR A 177 4.14 10.62 33.87
C TYR A 177 4.51 9.21 34.32
N ALA A 178 5.08 8.38 33.45
CA ALA A 178 5.36 6.96 33.71
C ALA A 178 6.30 6.68 34.90
N LYS A 179 7.09 7.64 35.40
CA LYS A 179 7.86 7.45 36.65
C LYS A 179 6.95 7.52 37.88
N ARG A 180 5.98 8.43 37.90
CA ARG A 180 5.14 8.77 39.06
C ARG A 180 3.82 7.97 39.09
N ASN A 181 3.33 7.54 37.94
CA ASN A 181 2.03 6.87 37.82
C ASN A 181 2.16 5.50 37.13
N ARG A 182 1.67 4.44 37.78
CA ARG A 182 1.73 3.05 37.27
C ARG A 182 0.86 2.85 36.03
N ALA A 183 -0.32 3.46 35.97
CA ALA A 183 -1.19 3.41 34.80
C ALA A 183 -0.56 4.13 33.61
N ALA A 184 0.05 5.30 33.82
CA ALA A 184 0.80 5.99 32.76
C ALA A 184 1.98 5.18 32.24
N ARG A 185 2.68 4.46 33.14
CA ARG A 185 3.76 3.54 32.75
C ARG A 185 3.26 2.37 31.91
N PHE A 186 2.13 1.78 32.29
CA PHE A 186 1.51 0.69 31.55
C PHE A 186 1.05 1.17 30.17
N GLY A 187 0.30 2.26 30.10
CA GLY A 187 -0.17 2.84 28.83
C GLY A 187 0.98 3.23 27.89
N PHE A 188 2.04 3.83 28.43
CA PHE A 188 3.27 4.09 27.66
C PHE A 188 3.89 2.80 27.11
N GLY A 189 3.98 1.76 27.95
CA GLY A 189 4.49 0.45 27.54
C GLY A 189 3.67 -0.19 26.43
N VAL A 190 2.34 -0.13 26.54
CA VAL A 190 1.40 -0.65 25.53
C VAL A 190 1.50 0.12 24.22
N LEU A 191 1.53 1.46 24.24
CA LEU A 191 1.60 2.24 22.99
C LEU A 191 2.95 2.07 22.28
N VAL A 192 4.07 2.18 22.99
CA VAL A 192 5.39 2.06 22.37
C VAL A 192 5.66 0.61 21.95
N GLY A 193 5.30 -0.37 22.79
CA GLY A 193 5.44 -1.78 22.45
C GLY A 193 4.50 -2.21 21.32
N GLY A 194 3.25 -1.75 21.33
CA GLY A 194 2.27 -2.02 20.28
C GLY A 194 2.67 -1.41 18.94
N TRP A 195 3.14 -0.15 18.93
CA TRP A 195 3.70 0.47 17.73
C TRP A 195 4.95 -0.26 17.24
N GLY A 196 5.89 -0.58 18.14
CA GLY A 196 7.10 -1.33 17.79
C GLY A 196 6.81 -2.70 17.20
N LEU A 197 5.81 -3.41 17.75
CA LEU A 197 5.35 -4.70 17.23
C LEU A 197 4.70 -4.54 15.85
N LEU A 198 3.76 -3.59 15.70
CA LEU A 198 3.06 -3.36 14.44
C LEU A 198 4.04 -2.96 13.33
N ALA A 199 4.84 -1.91 13.55
CA ALA A 199 5.82 -1.43 12.59
C ALA A 199 6.90 -2.48 12.29
N GLY A 200 7.29 -3.27 13.29
CA GLY A 200 8.27 -4.34 13.14
C GLY A 200 7.76 -5.51 12.30
N LEU A 201 6.55 -6.00 12.58
CA LEU A 201 5.92 -7.08 11.82
C LEU A 201 5.59 -6.64 10.40
N LEU A 202 5.04 -5.44 10.21
CA LEU A 202 4.79 -4.90 8.87
C LEU A 202 6.10 -4.70 8.10
N GLY A 203 7.16 -4.21 8.75
CA GLY A 203 8.48 -4.13 8.16
C GLY A 203 9.04 -5.49 7.72
N LEU A 204 8.81 -6.56 8.50
CA LEU A 204 9.17 -7.93 8.11
C LEU A 204 8.38 -8.40 6.89
N VAL A 205 7.07 -8.12 6.85
CA VAL A 205 6.23 -8.45 5.70
C VAL A 205 6.73 -7.74 4.45
N LEU A 206 7.00 -6.43 4.51
CA LEU A 206 7.50 -5.67 3.36
C LEU A 206 8.90 -6.14 2.93
N ALA A 207 9.80 -6.40 3.87
CA ALA A 207 11.13 -6.92 3.57
C ALA A 207 11.05 -8.32 2.92
N GLY A 208 10.09 -9.15 3.37
CA GLY A 208 9.81 -10.45 2.76
C GLY A 208 9.24 -10.34 1.35
N LEU A 209 8.27 -9.44 1.14
CA LEU A 209 7.71 -9.17 -0.20
C LEU A 209 8.81 -8.72 -1.18
N TRP A 210 9.71 -7.85 -0.73
CA TRP A 210 10.84 -7.39 -1.55
C TRP A 210 11.88 -8.49 -1.79
N GLY A 211 12.36 -9.16 -0.74
CA GLY A 211 13.53 -10.03 -0.81
C GLY A 211 13.26 -11.51 -1.08
N LEU A 212 12.02 -11.98 -0.89
CA LEU A 212 11.69 -13.41 -0.86
C LEU A 212 10.54 -13.81 -1.80
N THR A 213 9.94 -12.88 -2.54
CA THR A 213 8.80 -13.18 -3.42
C THR A 213 8.90 -12.47 -4.76
N ASP A 214 8.20 -13.00 -5.77
CA ASP A 214 8.07 -12.38 -7.09
C ASP A 214 6.99 -11.28 -7.16
N HIS A 215 6.64 -10.66 -6.02
CA HIS A 215 5.65 -9.57 -5.99
C HIS A 215 6.25 -8.27 -6.53
N GLU A 216 6.33 -8.15 -7.86
CA GLU A 216 6.87 -6.97 -8.57
C GLU A 216 6.24 -5.65 -8.08
N MET A 217 4.92 -5.65 -7.84
CA MET A 217 4.16 -4.47 -7.43
C MET A 217 4.41 -4.02 -5.98
N ALA A 218 5.11 -4.83 -5.19
CA ALA A 218 5.55 -4.54 -3.84
C ALA A 218 7.08 -4.34 -3.74
N TYR A 219 7.79 -4.45 -4.87
CA TYR A 219 9.24 -4.30 -4.93
C TYR A 219 9.68 -2.86 -4.59
N ALA A 220 10.89 -2.71 -4.05
CA ALA A 220 11.50 -1.42 -3.69
C ALA A 220 10.59 -0.50 -2.86
N ASN A 221 9.77 -1.09 -1.97
CA ASN A 221 8.76 -0.34 -1.24
C ASN A 221 9.38 0.58 -0.17
N GLU A 222 9.24 1.87 -0.41
CA GLU A 222 9.81 2.94 0.43
C GLU A 222 9.18 3.02 1.82
N ASN A 223 8.03 2.38 2.05
CA ASN A 223 7.43 2.31 3.39
C ASN A 223 8.32 1.58 4.41
N LEU A 224 9.37 0.86 3.97
CA LEU A 224 10.38 0.29 4.86
C LEU A 224 11.17 1.31 5.70
N PHE A 225 11.19 2.58 5.29
CA PHE A 225 11.70 3.67 6.13
C PHE A 225 10.77 3.99 7.31
N GLN A 226 9.46 3.76 7.14
CA GLN A 226 8.42 4.10 8.12
C GLN A 226 8.04 2.90 9.00
N VAL A 227 8.01 1.70 8.44
CA VAL A 227 7.80 0.43 9.15
C VAL A 227 9.00 -0.49 8.90
N ASN A 228 9.77 -0.78 9.94
CA ASN A 228 11.08 -1.42 9.79
C ASN A 228 11.23 -2.59 10.79
N PRO A 229 11.79 -3.74 10.40
CA PRO A 229 12.03 -4.87 11.32
C PRO A 229 12.79 -4.48 12.59
N LEU A 230 13.65 -3.46 12.54
CA LEU A 230 14.36 -2.91 13.70
C LEU A 230 13.41 -2.48 14.84
N ALA A 231 12.15 -2.12 14.54
CA ALA A 231 11.16 -1.75 15.53
C ALA A 231 10.82 -2.87 16.53
N LEU A 232 11.04 -4.15 16.16
CA LEU A 232 10.88 -5.27 17.09
C LEU A 232 11.88 -5.22 18.26
N ALA A 233 13.03 -4.56 18.09
CA ALA A 233 13.97 -4.38 19.19
C ALA A 233 13.36 -3.53 20.32
N LEU A 234 12.42 -2.61 20.03
CA LEU A 234 11.70 -1.89 21.07
C LEU A 234 10.91 -2.86 21.95
N CYS A 235 10.23 -3.85 21.38
CA CYS A 235 9.47 -4.85 22.15
C CYS A 235 10.34 -5.63 23.15
N LEU A 236 11.59 -5.93 22.76
CA LEU A 236 12.54 -6.64 23.60
C LEU A 236 13.14 -5.74 24.69
N LEU A 237 13.43 -4.48 24.37
CA LEU A 237 14.15 -3.56 25.25
C LEU A 237 13.23 -2.82 26.23
N LEU A 238 11.98 -2.54 25.84
CA LEU A 238 11.05 -1.74 26.63
C LEU A 238 10.75 -2.33 28.03
N PRO A 239 10.52 -3.65 28.19
CA PRO A 239 10.26 -4.22 29.51
C PRO A 239 11.42 -4.01 30.49
N GLY A 240 12.67 -4.10 30.03
CA GLY A 240 13.86 -3.81 30.82
C GLY A 240 13.98 -2.31 31.13
N ALA A 241 13.77 -1.46 30.12
CA ALA A 241 13.81 -0.01 30.25
C ALA A 241 12.76 0.53 31.24
N LEU A 242 11.56 -0.07 31.28
CA LEU A 242 10.49 0.30 32.21
C LEU A 242 10.74 -0.17 33.64
N ARG A 243 11.50 -1.25 33.82
CA ARG A 243 11.99 -1.72 35.14
C ARG A 243 13.23 -0.98 35.63
N GLY A 244 13.80 -0.10 34.80
CA GLY A 244 14.94 0.74 35.17
C GLY A 244 16.31 0.18 34.81
N SER A 245 16.38 -0.85 33.95
CA SER A 245 17.65 -1.29 33.37
C SER A 245 18.19 -0.21 32.42
N SER A 246 19.40 0.26 32.70
CA SER A 246 20.07 1.30 31.92
C SER A 246 20.57 0.83 30.58
N LEU A 247 21.09 -0.40 30.51
CA LEU A 247 21.47 -1.01 29.24
C LEU A 247 20.26 -1.10 28.31
N ALA A 248 19.13 -1.59 28.82
CA ALA A 248 17.89 -1.68 28.06
C ALA A 248 17.34 -0.30 27.68
N LEU A 249 17.46 0.69 28.56
CA LEU A 249 17.03 2.06 28.30
C LEU A 249 17.92 2.77 27.26
N ARG A 250 19.24 2.57 27.31
CA ARG A 250 20.19 3.06 26.30
C ARG A 250 19.92 2.40 24.95
N GLY A 251 19.72 1.09 24.93
CA GLY A 251 19.33 0.34 23.73
C GLY A 251 18.03 0.88 23.14
N ALA A 252 16.97 0.99 23.95
CA ALA A 252 15.67 1.49 23.50
C ALA A 252 15.76 2.93 22.96
N ALA A 253 16.56 3.80 23.59
CA ALA A 253 16.79 5.16 23.12
C ALA A 253 17.52 5.19 21.78
N GLY A 254 18.57 4.36 21.62
CA GLY A 254 19.30 4.21 20.36
C GLY A 254 18.40 3.68 19.24
N THR A 255 17.62 2.63 19.50
CA THR A 255 16.64 2.08 18.54
C THR A 255 15.60 3.13 18.15
N ALA A 256 15.02 3.85 19.11
CA ALA A 256 14.02 4.87 18.83
C ALA A 256 14.57 6.03 17.97
N LEU A 257 15.81 6.47 18.26
CA LEU A 257 16.49 7.49 17.45
C LEU A 257 16.81 6.98 16.04
N ALA A 258 17.22 5.72 15.89
CA ALA A 258 17.47 5.12 14.58
C ALA A 258 16.19 5.03 13.74
N LEU A 259 15.06 4.61 14.32
CA LEU A 259 13.77 4.56 13.64
C LEU A 259 13.27 5.95 13.26
N LEU A 260 13.43 6.95 14.13
CA LEU A 260 13.14 8.34 13.79
C LEU A 260 14.02 8.83 12.64
N ALA A 261 15.31 8.55 12.68
CA ALA A 261 16.22 8.93 11.59
C ALA A 261 15.83 8.27 10.27
N LEU A 262 15.49 6.98 10.26
CA LEU A 262 15.00 6.27 9.08
C LEU A 262 13.69 6.89 8.56
N SER A 263 12.75 7.21 9.45
CA SER A 263 11.49 7.85 9.09
C SER A 263 11.68 9.23 8.46
N VAL A 264 12.59 10.03 9.03
CA VAL A 264 12.99 11.35 8.49
C VAL A 264 13.70 11.19 7.15
N ILE A 265 14.63 10.24 7.01
CA ILE A 265 15.28 9.92 5.74
C ILE A 265 14.23 9.56 4.70
N GLY A 266 13.28 8.68 5.03
CA GLY A 266 12.17 8.30 4.15
C GLY A 266 11.31 9.48 3.70
N ALA A 267 11.18 10.53 4.52
CA ALA A 267 10.51 11.77 4.12
C ALA A 267 11.41 12.65 3.22
N LEU A 268 12.70 12.73 3.52
CA LEU A 268 13.65 13.56 2.77
C LEU A 268 14.02 12.98 1.41
N VAL A 269 14.06 11.65 1.25
CA VAL A 269 14.34 11.01 -0.04
C VAL A 269 13.28 11.33 -1.08
N LYS A 270 12.06 11.73 -0.67
CA LYS A 270 11.01 12.24 -1.57
C LYS A 270 11.39 13.52 -2.32
N LEU A 271 12.47 14.18 -1.91
CA LEU A 271 13.03 15.33 -2.62
C LEU A 271 14.06 14.92 -3.70
N LEU A 272 14.42 13.65 -3.76
CA LEU A 272 15.41 13.10 -4.67
C LEU A 272 14.72 12.42 -5.88
N PRO A 273 15.31 12.49 -7.08
CA PRO A 273 14.82 11.71 -8.22
C PRO A 273 14.86 10.20 -7.93
N GLY A 274 13.83 9.46 -8.36
CA GLY A 274 13.76 8.00 -8.23
C GLY A 274 13.21 7.50 -6.88
N PHE A 275 12.59 8.38 -6.08
CA PHE A 275 11.83 8.02 -4.87
C PHE A 275 10.38 8.52 -5.00
N ASP A 276 9.73 8.08 -6.08
CA ASP A 276 8.46 8.65 -6.55
C ASP A 276 7.23 7.87 -6.03
N GLN A 277 7.40 6.90 -5.12
CA GLN A 277 6.27 6.16 -4.55
C GLN A 277 5.29 7.10 -3.85
N ALA A 278 4.01 7.05 -4.20
CA ALA A 278 2.99 7.89 -3.56
C ALA A 278 2.56 7.30 -2.20
N ASN A 279 3.32 7.58 -1.14
CA ASN A 279 3.12 7.06 0.22
C ASN A 279 3.10 8.15 1.32
N GLY A 280 2.79 9.40 0.94
CA GLY A 280 2.84 10.54 1.86
C GLY A 280 1.98 10.36 3.12
N GLU A 281 0.81 9.72 3.01
CA GLU A 281 -0.09 9.47 4.15
C GLU A 281 0.57 8.54 5.18
N ILE A 282 1.36 7.55 4.75
CA ILE A 282 2.11 6.67 5.65
C ILE A 282 3.23 7.46 6.35
N ILE A 283 3.92 8.34 5.63
CA ILE A 283 4.97 9.18 6.18
C ILE A 283 4.41 10.11 7.27
N VAL A 284 3.34 10.84 6.98
CA VAL A 284 2.76 11.80 7.94
C VAL A 284 2.07 11.11 9.12
N LEU A 285 1.67 9.84 8.99
CA LEU A 285 1.21 9.02 10.10
C LEU A 285 2.37 8.56 10.99
N ALA A 286 3.40 7.95 10.40
CA ALA A 286 4.46 7.27 11.13
C ALA A 286 5.47 8.23 11.76
N LEU A 287 5.85 9.31 11.07
CA LEU A 287 6.90 10.21 11.51
C LEU A 287 6.59 10.88 12.86
N PRO A 288 5.40 11.45 13.11
CA PRO A 288 5.07 12.01 14.41
C PRO A 288 5.06 10.96 15.53
N ILE A 289 4.69 9.71 15.23
CA ILE A 289 4.71 8.61 16.20
C ILE A 289 6.16 8.27 16.58
N HIS A 290 7.04 8.09 15.59
CA HIS A 290 8.47 7.86 15.82
C HIS A 290 9.12 9.00 16.59
N ALA A 291 8.76 10.25 16.29
CA ALA A 291 9.24 11.42 17.01
C ALA A 291 8.79 11.41 18.48
N GLY A 292 7.52 11.08 18.73
CA GLY A 292 6.97 10.96 20.09
C GLY A 292 7.65 9.85 20.91
N VAL A 293 7.87 8.68 20.29
CA VAL A 293 8.58 7.55 20.89
C VAL A 293 10.02 7.94 21.23
N ALA A 294 10.76 8.51 20.28
CA ALA A 294 12.15 8.95 20.49
C ALA A 294 12.24 10.00 21.62
N ALA A 295 11.40 11.04 21.57
CA ALA A 295 11.39 12.09 22.59
C ALA A 295 11.11 11.52 24.00
N ALA A 296 10.13 10.63 24.13
CA ALA A 296 9.77 10.05 25.41
C ALA A 296 10.85 9.11 25.98
N VAL A 297 11.42 8.23 25.14
CA VAL A 297 12.45 7.26 25.58
C VAL A 297 13.78 7.96 25.87
N VAL A 298 14.22 8.89 25.02
CA VAL A 298 15.47 9.65 25.20
C VAL A 298 15.38 10.53 26.44
N ARG A 299 14.26 11.21 26.69
CA ARG A 299 14.06 11.98 27.93
C ARG A 299 14.18 11.10 29.16
N ARG A 300 13.63 9.87 29.14
CA ARG A 300 13.80 8.91 30.25
C ARG A 300 15.27 8.51 30.43
N TYR A 301 16.01 8.28 29.33
CA TYR A 301 17.45 7.97 29.38
C TYR A 301 18.25 9.12 30.00
N ALA A 302 18.07 10.34 29.51
CA ALA A 302 18.79 11.54 29.98
C ALA A 302 18.58 11.80 31.48
N VAL A 303 17.37 11.60 32.00
CA VAL A 303 17.08 11.77 33.45
C VAL A 303 17.68 10.63 34.29
N SER A 304 17.95 9.46 33.71
CA SER A 304 18.37 8.27 34.45
C SER A 304 19.89 8.04 34.42
N ALA A 305 20.58 8.53 33.39
CA ALA A 305 22.04 8.39 33.23
C ALA A 305 22.89 9.05 34.34
N PRO A 306 22.58 10.27 34.85
CA PRO A 306 23.35 10.88 35.95
C PRO A 306 23.25 10.07 37.25
N ALA A 307 22.08 9.47 37.50
CA ALA A 307 21.83 8.67 38.71
C ALA A 307 22.63 7.36 38.74
N GLU A 308 23.04 6.84 37.58
CA GLU A 308 23.90 5.66 37.51
C GLU A 308 25.37 5.98 37.70
N GLY A 309 25.88 7.06 37.10
CA GLY A 309 27.26 7.50 37.32
C GLY A 309 27.55 7.70 38.80
N LEU A 310 26.61 8.31 39.53
CA LEU A 310 26.68 8.47 40.99
C LEU A 310 26.64 7.13 41.76
N ARG A 311 25.85 6.15 41.33
CA ARG A 311 25.81 4.81 41.96
C ARG A 311 27.05 3.98 41.69
N ALA A 312 27.61 4.07 40.48
CA ALA A 312 28.86 3.41 40.13
C ALA A 312 30.03 3.97 40.94
N LEU A 313 30.10 5.30 41.08
CA LEU A 313 31.12 5.96 41.90
C LEU A 313 30.99 5.61 43.39
N ARG A 314 29.77 5.50 43.93
CA ARG A 314 29.56 5.05 45.32
C ARG A 314 30.03 3.62 45.54
N ARG A 315 29.72 2.70 44.64
CA ARG A 315 30.19 1.29 44.73
C ARG A 315 31.72 1.20 44.73
N ILE A 316 32.39 1.96 43.86
CA ILE A 316 33.87 2.00 43.81
C ILE A 316 34.47 2.51 45.14
N ARG A 317 33.78 3.45 45.80
CA ARG A 317 34.20 4.03 47.08
C ARG A 317 33.96 3.13 48.29
N GLU A 318 32.98 2.22 48.21
CA GLU A 318 32.67 1.24 49.27
C GLU A 318 33.53 -0.03 49.15
N THR A 319 34.12 -0.29 47.97
CA THR A 319 35.04 -1.40 47.72
C THR A 319 36.53 -1.05 47.89
N ARG A 320 36.85 0.17 48.33
CA ARG A 320 38.19 0.64 48.69
C ARG A 320 38.24 0.93 50.18
#